data_AF-A0A2M9U7P0-F1
#
_entry.id   AF-A0A2M9U7P0-F1
#
_cell.length_a   1.000
_cell.length_b   1.000
_cell.length_c   1.000
_cell.angle_alpha   90.00
_cell.angle_beta   90.00
_cell.angle_gamma   90.00
#
_symmetry.space_group_name_H-M   'P 1'
#
loop_
_entity.id
_entity.type
_entity.pdbx_description
1 polymer ?
#
loop_
_entity_poly.entity_id
_entity_poly.type
_entity_poly.pdbx_seq_one_letter_code
_entity_poly.pdbx_strand_id
1 'polypeptide(L)'
;MNITIDTDISYFIENNHYHSYTFPIQNADDSSLVRNLLFSLQSDGSYKTILITYDLTELEKTKIRNNEFVDFSHPNKVNWQEIDVLTNETFNDDIEFNDGLFYDSDGGYCYEILRLVHPKDFSLTTNLKITVDCPWDGEMDHMDESIRDGGRGSGGNSDNGDEGEDPNTSGGQSNSDENGNNTNPNNENSDETPNNGNEHNQNDDCLKPGPNGDCQGDVTTIILPVDDEEENKNKECKKITDFLANNPNFKQKLVDLSSDANLSLTYEKGAGKIENQTNIKDYEGSNTYPEISVTLGNSDKLEALAHNHPTTTPLSLSTFSPSDLIAIAKLIRENRITDDFIAFLTTKQGTQYAITISDSTKFLDFLFYKIFNPNTGILDVPPSDHQKYWSSKDLFTPLYKKYFNPDFNPKIKGTNPNDSEIIEKNENDLKEFLNFMDEANAGFNLFETDNTFNTFTKLKLKNGETERETPCN
;
A
#
# COMPACT_ATOMS: atom_id res chain seq x y z
N MET A 1 8.13 -26.58 4.57
CA MET A 1 7.28 -25.76 3.70
C MET A 1 6.79 -24.63 4.57
N ASN A 2 7.21 -23.40 4.27
CA ASN A 2 6.72 -22.23 5.00
C ASN A 2 5.43 -21.78 4.31
N ILE A 3 4.36 -21.60 5.08
CA ILE A 3 3.07 -21.09 4.60
C ILE A 3 2.91 -19.71 5.22
N THR A 4 2.85 -18.69 4.36
CA THR A 4 2.52 -17.32 4.77
C THR A 4 1.15 -16.97 4.20
N ILE A 5 0.28 -16.46 5.06
CA ILE A 5 -1.01 -15.90 4.67
C ILE A 5 -0.92 -14.42 5.00
N ASP A 6 -0.84 -13.59 3.96
CA ASP A 6 -0.87 -12.15 4.05
C ASP A 6 -1.88 -11.68 3.00
N THR A 7 -3.13 -11.49 3.42
CA THR A 7 -4.22 -11.19 2.49
C THR A 7 -5.39 -10.55 3.20
N ASP A 8 -5.98 -9.54 2.57
CA ASP A 8 -7.25 -8.94 2.98
C ASP A 8 -8.47 -9.72 2.45
N ILE A 9 -8.24 -10.76 1.65
CA ILE A 9 -9.28 -11.52 0.96
C ILE A 9 -9.40 -12.92 1.55
N SER A 10 -10.60 -13.26 2.00
CA SER A 10 -10.97 -14.63 2.36
C SER A 10 -12.36 -14.95 1.81
N TYR A 11 -12.62 -16.23 1.56
CA TYR A 11 -13.97 -16.70 1.30
C TYR A 11 -14.52 -17.43 2.51
N PHE A 12 -15.73 -17.04 2.89
CA PHE A 12 -16.51 -17.68 3.93
C PHE A 12 -17.71 -18.39 3.29
N ILE A 13 -17.86 -19.68 3.58
CA ILE A 13 -19.04 -20.46 3.22
C ILE A 13 -19.75 -20.83 4.51
N GLU A 14 -21.06 -20.60 4.58
CA GLU A 14 -21.91 -20.99 5.71
C GLU A 14 -23.12 -21.75 5.19
N ASN A 15 -23.37 -22.93 5.78
CA ASN A 15 -24.54 -23.73 5.50
C ASN A 15 -25.01 -24.42 6.80
N ASN A 16 -26.14 -23.97 7.35
CA ASN A 16 -26.68 -24.43 8.63
C ASN A 16 -25.68 -24.30 9.79
N HIS A 17 -25.15 -25.42 10.29
CA HIS A 17 -24.16 -25.48 11.37
C HIS A 17 -22.73 -25.64 10.86
N TYR A 18 -22.54 -25.68 9.54
CA TYR A 18 -21.23 -25.75 8.91
C TYR A 18 -20.77 -24.36 8.50
N HIS A 19 -19.48 -24.09 8.69
CA HIS A 19 -18.81 -23.04 7.96
C HIS A 19 -17.36 -23.38 7.64
N SER A 20 -16.83 -22.69 6.63
CA SER A 20 -15.43 -22.77 6.27
C SER A 20 -14.85 -21.41 5.90
N TYR A 21 -13.54 -21.31 6.05
CA TYR A 21 -12.75 -20.16 5.61
C TYR A 21 -11.70 -20.64 4.63
N THR A 22 -11.62 -19.99 3.49
CA THR A 22 -10.57 -20.25 2.49
C THR A 22 -9.71 -19.01 2.36
N PHE A 23 -8.40 -19.19 2.37
CA PHE A 23 -7.40 -18.14 2.22
C PHE A 23 -6.47 -18.47 1.05
N PRO A 24 -6.14 -17.51 0.16
CA PRO A 24 -5.03 -17.68 -0.75
C PRO A 24 -3.71 -17.74 0.02
N ILE A 25 -2.76 -18.56 -0.45
CA ILE A 25 -1.39 -18.58 0.08
C ILE A 25 -0.50 -17.79 -0.88
N GLN A 26 0.17 -16.77 -0.36
CA GLN A 26 1.17 -16.03 -1.13
C GLN A 26 2.52 -16.75 -1.12
N ASN A 27 3.33 -16.52 -2.15
CA ASN A 27 4.75 -16.89 -2.18
C ASN A 27 5.06 -18.38 -1.91
N ALA A 28 4.41 -19.28 -2.65
CA ALA A 28 4.95 -20.62 -2.79
C ALA A 28 6.20 -20.57 -3.67
N ASP A 29 7.29 -21.21 -3.25
CA ASP A 29 8.56 -21.37 -4.01
C ASP A 29 8.39 -21.92 -5.45
N ASP A 30 7.17 -22.35 -5.78
CA ASP A 30 6.73 -22.79 -7.09
C ASP A 30 5.54 -21.94 -7.53
N SER A 31 5.80 -20.90 -8.33
CA SER A 31 4.79 -19.98 -8.86
C SER A 31 3.82 -20.62 -9.85
N SER A 32 4.06 -21.88 -10.25
CA SER A 32 3.20 -22.56 -11.22
C SER A 32 1.87 -23.04 -10.61
N LEU A 33 1.85 -23.33 -9.30
CA LEU A 33 0.69 -23.90 -8.62
C LEU A 33 -0.05 -22.85 -7.79
N VAL A 34 -1.37 -22.83 -7.90
CA VAL A 34 -2.25 -22.03 -7.03
C VAL A 34 -2.48 -22.79 -5.74
N ARG A 35 -2.37 -22.12 -4.58
CA ARG A 35 -2.55 -22.76 -3.27
C ARG A 35 -3.52 -22.01 -2.40
N ASN A 36 -4.42 -22.74 -1.74
CA ASN A 36 -5.33 -22.20 -0.74
C ASN A 36 -5.20 -22.96 0.57
N LEU A 37 -5.36 -22.25 1.68
CA LEU A 37 -5.56 -22.84 2.99
C LEU A 37 -7.05 -22.83 3.33
N LEU A 38 -7.62 -24.01 3.54
CA LEU A 38 -8.99 -24.20 3.96
C LEU A 38 -9.04 -24.55 5.45
N PHE A 39 -9.83 -23.79 6.21
CA PHE A 39 -10.26 -24.16 7.55
C PHE A 39 -11.71 -24.62 7.47
N SER A 40 -11.95 -25.91 7.69
CA SER A 40 -13.29 -26.49 7.65
C SER A 40 -13.76 -26.85 9.06
N LEU A 41 -14.87 -26.26 9.52
CA LEU A 41 -15.45 -26.58 10.81
C LEU A 41 -15.86 -28.06 10.89
N GLN A 42 -15.58 -28.69 12.01
CA GLN A 42 -15.94 -30.06 12.33
C GLN A 42 -17.11 -30.09 13.33
N SER A 43 -17.78 -31.23 13.43
CA SER A 43 -18.96 -31.39 14.30
C SER A 43 -18.66 -31.28 15.81
N ASP A 44 -17.39 -31.39 16.22
CA ASP A 44 -16.95 -31.19 17.60
C ASP A 44 -16.56 -29.74 17.91
N GLY A 45 -16.72 -28.83 16.94
CA GLY A 45 -16.35 -27.42 17.05
C GLY A 45 -14.88 -27.12 16.73
N SER A 46 -14.07 -28.14 16.43
CA SER A 46 -12.70 -27.94 15.95
C SER A 46 -12.67 -27.59 14.45
N TYR A 47 -11.51 -27.19 13.95
CA TYR A 47 -11.28 -26.99 12.53
C TYR A 47 -10.28 -28.00 12.00
N LYS A 48 -10.55 -28.54 10.81
CA LYS A 48 -9.53 -29.18 9.99
C LYS A 48 -8.86 -28.13 9.11
N THR A 49 -7.54 -28.15 9.10
CA THR A 49 -6.72 -27.32 8.22
C THR A 49 -6.31 -28.15 7.02
N ILE A 50 -6.64 -27.69 5.82
CA ILE A 50 -6.35 -28.41 4.58
C ILE A 50 -5.64 -27.48 3.61
N LEU A 51 -4.46 -27.88 3.14
CA LEU A 51 -3.80 -27.26 2.01
C LEU A 51 -4.38 -27.82 0.72
N ILE A 52 -4.92 -26.94 -0.10
CA ILE A 52 -5.44 -27.27 -1.42
C ILE A 52 -4.47 -26.69 -2.44
N THR A 53 -4.00 -27.53 -3.36
CA THR A 53 -3.11 -27.13 -4.44
C THR A 53 -3.79 -27.39 -5.78
N TYR A 54 -3.78 -26.39 -6.65
CA TYR A 54 -4.38 -26.44 -7.97
C TYR A 54 -3.30 -26.27 -9.05
N ASP A 55 -3.28 -27.20 -9.99
CA ASP A 55 -2.48 -27.09 -11.22
C ASP A 55 -3.35 -26.42 -12.30
N LEU A 56 -3.23 -25.09 -12.40
CA LEU A 56 -4.06 -24.26 -13.26
C LEU A 56 -3.24 -23.65 -14.39
N THR A 57 -3.76 -23.77 -15.60
CA THR A 57 -3.24 -23.00 -16.75
C THR A 57 -3.64 -21.53 -16.64
N GLU A 58 -2.91 -20.63 -17.30
CA GLU A 58 -3.27 -19.19 -17.35
C GLU A 58 -4.68 -18.95 -17.89
N LEU A 59 -5.11 -19.72 -18.90
CA LEU A 59 -6.47 -19.64 -19.43
C LEU A 59 -7.53 -19.98 -18.37
N GLU A 60 -7.25 -20.95 -17.50
CA GLU A 60 -8.16 -21.36 -16.43
C GLU A 60 -8.19 -20.36 -15.29
N LYS A 61 -7.04 -19.75 -14.96
CA LYS A 61 -6.99 -18.60 -14.06
C LYS A 61 -7.86 -17.46 -14.59
N THR A 62 -7.77 -17.13 -15.88
CA THR A 62 -8.66 -16.13 -16.51
C THR A 62 -10.14 -16.51 -16.39
N LYS A 63 -10.50 -17.77 -16.66
CA LYS A 63 -11.87 -18.25 -16.51
C LYS A 63 -12.39 -18.09 -15.08
N ILE A 64 -11.59 -18.47 -14.08
CA ILE A 64 -11.94 -18.30 -12.67
C ILE A 64 -12.17 -16.82 -12.34
N ARG A 65 -11.30 -15.91 -12.81
CA ARG A 65 -11.48 -14.45 -12.62
C ARG A 65 -12.77 -13.93 -13.25
N ASN A 66 -13.20 -14.52 -14.36
CA ASN A 66 -14.44 -14.17 -15.06
C ASN A 66 -15.68 -14.90 -14.52
N ASN A 67 -15.56 -15.67 -13.44
CA ASN A 67 -16.61 -16.53 -12.91
C ASN A 67 -17.15 -17.55 -13.95
N GLU A 68 -16.25 -18.04 -14.82
CA GLU A 68 -16.52 -19.08 -15.81
C GLU A 68 -16.15 -20.47 -15.28
N PHE A 69 -16.81 -21.50 -15.80
CA PHE A 69 -16.57 -22.89 -15.40
C PHE A 69 -15.17 -23.38 -15.80
N VAL A 70 -14.47 -23.98 -14.83
CA VAL A 70 -13.21 -24.72 -15.03
C VAL A 70 -13.42 -26.18 -14.60
N ASP A 71 -12.96 -27.11 -15.44
CA ASP A 71 -13.10 -28.54 -15.19
C ASP A 71 -11.94 -29.06 -14.31
N PHE A 72 -12.26 -29.45 -13.08
CA PHE A 72 -11.32 -30.06 -12.12
C PHE A 72 -11.33 -31.58 -12.09
N SER A 73 -12.08 -32.24 -12.99
CA SER A 73 -12.20 -33.70 -13.03
C SER A 73 -10.93 -34.43 -13.48
N HIS A 74 -9.94 -33.69 -14.00
CA HIS A 74 -8.67 -34.25 -14.44
C HIS A 74 -7.84 -34.74 -13.24
N PRO A 75 -7.24 -35.94 -13.31
CA PRO A 75 -6.38 -36.45 -12.25
C PRO A 75 -5.23 -35.49 -11.93
N ASN A 76 -4.91 -35.32 -10.65
CA ASN A 76 -3.83 -34.45 -10.13
C ASN A 76 -4.04 -32.94 -10.32
N LYS A 77 -5.18 -32.50 -10.87
CA LYS A 77 -5.46 -31.08 -11.04
C LYS A 77 -5.74 -30.35 -9.72
N VAL A 78 -6.27 -31.09 -8.75
CA VAL A 78 -6.49 -30.62 -7.38
C VAL A 78 -5.90 -31.65 -6.43
N ASN A 79 -5.04 -31.19 -5.53
CA ASN A 79 -4.46 -32.00 -4.47
C ASN A 79 -4.88 -31.46 -3.11
N TRP A 80 -5.35 -32.35 -2.24
CA TRP A 80 -5.80 -32.03 -0.88
C TRP A 80 -4.84 -32.66 0.11
N GLN A 81 -4.30 -31.85 1.00
CA GLN A 81 -3.39 -32.30 2.04
C GLN A 81 -3.86 -31.76 3.38
N GLU A 82 -4.36 -32.65 4.25
CA GLU A 82 -4.64 -32.30 5.64
C GLU A 82 -3.32 -31.91 6.33
N ILE A 83 -3.30 -30.72 6.94
CA ILE A 83 -2.18 -30.23 7.74
C ILE A 83 -2.56 -30.45 9.20
N ASP A 84 -1.88 -31.39 9.86
CA ASP A 84 -1.95 -31.48 11.31
C ASP A 84 -1.09 -30.36 11.91
N VAL A 85 -1.74 -29.26 12.26
CA VAL A 85 -1.10 -28.07 12.84
C VAL A 85 -0.55 -28.36 14.25
N LEU A 86 -0.95 -29.47 14.89
CA LEU A 86 -0.69 -29.72 16.32
C LEU A 86 0.23 -30.91 16.61
N THR A 87 0.44 -31.84 15.67
CA THR A 87 1.34 -33.00 15.91
C THR A 87 2.65 -32.97 15.14
N ASN A 88 2.84 -32.02 14.23
CA ASN A 88 4.09 -31.90 13.51
C ASN A 88 5.10 -31.17 14.40
N GLU A 89 6.14 -31.88 14.85
CA GLU A 89 7.35 -31.32 15.49
C GLU A 89 8.06 -30.24 14.64
N THR A 90 7.52 -29.90 13.47
CA THR A 90 7.98 -28.86 12.55
C THR A 90 7.38 -27.46 12.82
N PHE A 91 6.47 -27.32 13.79
CA PHE A 91 6.10 -26.02 14.39
C PHE A 91 6.68 -25.87 15.81
N ASN A 92 7.85 -26.47 16.07
CA ASN A 92 8.65 -26.18 17.26
C ASN A 92 9.48 -24.89 17.13
N ASP A 93 9.43 -24.23 15.97
CA ASP A 93 10.08 -22.95 15.83
C ASP A 93 9.16 -21.89 16.46
N ASP A 94 9.66 -21.31 17.55
CA ASP A 94 9.06 -20.19 18.26
C ASP A 94 8.58 -19.12 17.26
N ILE A 95 7.45 -18.48 17.56
CA ILE A 95 7.03 -17.31 16.79
C ILE A 95 8.05 -16.20 17.08
N GLU A 96 8.88 -15.87 16.08
CA GLU A 96 9.90 -14.84 16.18
C GLU A 96 9.29 -13.45 15.96
N PHE A 97 9.34 -12.62 16.99
CA PHE A 97 9.11 -11.18 16.86
C PHE A 97 10.46 -10.47 16.95
N ASN A 98 10.84 -9.75 15.90
CA ASN A 98 11.99 -8.84 15.94
C ASN A 98 11.52 -7.47 16.43
N ASP A 99 11.98 -7.08 17.62
CA ASP A 99 11.61 -5.81 18.27
C ASP A 99 12.43 -4.61 17.78
N GLY A 100 13.33 -4.81 16.81
CA GLY A 100 14.15 -3.77 16.21
C GLY A 100 15.57 -3.68 16.75
N LEU A 101 16.33 -2.71 16.24
CA LEU A 101 17.74 -2.48 16.53
C LEU A 101 17.91 -1.48 17.68
N PHE A 102 18.69 -1.85 18.69
CA PHE A 102 18.96 -1.05 19.89
C PHE A 102 20.45 -0.75 20.03
N TYR A 103 20.78 0.46 20.50
CA TYR A 103 22.16 0.85 20.81
C TYR A 103 22.40 0.83 22.32
N ASP A 104 23.42 0.10 22.76
CA ASP A 104 23.88 0.06 24.15
C ASP A 104 24.96 1.13 24.35
N SER A 105 24.60 2.26 24.97
CA SER A 105 25.54 3.38 25.18
C SER A 105 26.67 3.05 26.15
N ASP A 106 26.44 2.13 27.09
CA ASP A 106 27.46 1.74 28.07
C ASP A 106 28.44 0.73 27.46
N GLY A 107 27.95 -0.09 26.53
CA GLY A 107 28.74 -1.11 25.83
C GLY A 107 29.38 -0.65 24.52
N GLY A 108 28.86 0.40 23.88
CA GLY A 108 29.30 0.85 22.56
C GLY A 108 28.98 -0.14 21.43
N TYR A 109 27.92 -0.93 21.55
CA TYR A 109 27.51 -1.91 20.54
C TYR A 109 26.02 -1.88 20.28
N CYS A 110 25.62 -2.35 19.10
CA CYS A 110 24.23 -2.48 18.69
C CYS A 110 23.77 -3.92 18.92
N TYR A 111 22.49 -4.09 19.21
CA TYR A 111 21.91 -5.40 19.40
C TYR A 111 20.46 -5.43 18.96
N GLU A 112 20.00 -6.59 18.51
CA GLU A 112 18.59 -6.88 18.28
C GLU A 112 18.05 -7.72 19.43
N ILE A 113 16.77 -7.51 19.77
CA ILE A 113 16.06 -8.37 20.72
C ILE A 113 15.16 -9.30 19.91
N LEU A 114 15.48 -10.58 19.95
CA LEU A 114 14.61 -11.63 19.43
C LEU A 114 13.73 -12.14 20.58
N ARG A 115 12.41 -12.03 20.43
CA ARG A 115 11.46 -12.64 21.36
C ARG A 115 10.99 -13.97 20.80
N LEU A 116 11.20 -15.02 21.59
CA LEU A 116 10.70 -16.35 21.31
C LEU A 116 9.43 -16.55 22.16
N VAL A 117 8.29 -16.74 21.49
CA VAL A 117 7.01 -17.00 22.14
C VAL A 117 6.61 -18.44 21.89
N HIS A 118 6.39 -19.17 22.98
CA HIS A 118 5.98 -20.56 22.88
C HIS A 118 4.52 -20.63 22.38
N PRO A 119 4.26 -21.32 21.25
CA PRO A 119 2.97 -21.23 20.57
C PRO A 119 1.81 -21.88 21.35
N LYS A 120 2.10 -22.77 22.30
CA LYS A 120 1.06 -23.55 23.01
C LYS A 120 0.37 -22.77 24.14
N ASP A 121 1.05 -21.79 24.72
CA ASP A 121 0.57 -21.08 25.92
C ASP A 121 0.84 -19.58 25.89
N PHE A 122 1.40 -19.05 24.79
CA PHE A 122 1.82 -17.65 24.65
C PHE A 122 2.74 -17.18 25.78
N SER A 123 3.40 -18.12 26.46
CA SER A 123 4.38 -17.78 27.47
C SER A 123 5.64 -17.25 26.78
N LEU A 124 6.17 -16.15 27.31
CA LEU A 124 7.39 -15.54 26.79
C LEU A 124 8.56 -16.42 27.23
N THR A 125 9.12 -17.18 26.29
CA THR A 125 10.06 -18.27 26.60
C THR A 125 11.45 -17.74 26.88
N THR A 126 11.90 -16.72 26.13
CA THR A 126 13.17 -16.01 26.37
C THR A 126 13.30 -14.75 25.51
N ASN A 127 14.07 -13.78 25.99
CA ASN A 127 14.58 -12.67 25.18
C ASN A 127 16.03 -12.99 24.82
N LEU A 128 16.34 -13.13 23.53
CA LEU A 128 17.70 -13.29 23.07
C LEU A 128 18.25 -11.94 22.60
N LYS A 129 19.32 -11.48 23.26
CA LYS A 129 20.07 -10.28 22.86
C LYS A 129 21.14 -10.71 21.85
N ILE A 130 20.99 -10.35 20.59
CA ILE A 130 21.96 -10.66 19.53
C ILE A 130 22.77 -9.40 19.24
N THR A 131 24.06 -9.40 19.52
CA THR A 131 24.96 -8.31 19.12
C THR A 131 25.10 -8.31 17.61
N VAL A 132 24.91 -7.14 16.99
CA VAL A 132 25.06 -6.93 15.55
C VAL A 132 26.01 -5.76 15.31
N ASP A 133 26.60 -5.70 14.12
CA ASP A 133 27.42 -4.56 13.75
C ASP A 133 26.55 -3.30 13.75
N CYS A 134 27.03 -2.24 14.41
CA CYS A 134 26.33 -0.97 14.33
C CYS A 134 26.41 -0.45 12.90
N PRO A 135 25.27 -0.13 12.25
CA PRO A 135 25.25 0.38 10.88
C PRO A 135 25.82 1.81 10.75
N TRP A 136 26.46 2.33 11.81
CA TRP A 136 27.12 3.63 11.85
C TRP A 136 28.61 3.43 12.10
N ASP A 137 29.30 2.88 11.12
CA ASP A 137 30.74 2.76 11.04
C ASP A 137 31.36 4.06 10.48
N GLY A 138 31.37 5.12 11.30
CA GLY A 138 32.03 6.36 10.91
C GLY A 138 32.08 7.40 12.01
N GLU A 139 33.26 7.53 12.64
CA GLU A 139 33.78 8.73 13.31
C GLU A 139 32.72 9.73 13.82
N MET A 140 32.12 9.45 14.98
CA MET A 140 31.74 10.55 15.88
C MET A 140 33.03 11.13 16.50
N ASP A 141 33.86 11.73 15.66
CA ASP A 141 35.00 12.51 16.12
C ASP A 141 34.47 13.80 16.76
N HIS A 142 34.65 13.88 18.09
CA HIS A 142 34.67 15.10 18.89
C HIS A 142 33.54 16.11 18.65
N MET A 143 32.32 15.80 19.12
CA MET A 143 31.46 16.89 19.59
C MET A 143 32.04 17.43 20.90
N ASP A 144 32.74 18.54 20.72
CA ASP A 144 33.29 19.47 21.69
C ASP A 144 32.49 19.57 23.00
N GLU A 145 33.17 19.23 24.09
CA GLU A 145 32.69 19.24 25.47
C GLU A 145 32.62 20.67 26.06
N SER A 146 32.42 21.70 25.23
CA SER A 146 32.55 23.11 25.61
C SER A 146 31.22 23.84 25.84
N ILE A 147 30.20 23.19 26.41
CA ILE A 147 29.06 23.92 27.00
C ILE A 147 28.77 23.39 28.41
N ARG A 148 29.74 23.62 29.29
CA ARG A 148 29.54 23.69 30.75
C ARG A 148 30.05 25.04 31.24
N ASP A 149 29.21 26.07 31.19
CA ASP A 149 28.98 27.00 32.31
C ASP A 149 28.12 28.20 31.90
N GLY A 150 27.18 28.56 32.79
CA GLY A 150 26.78 29.95 33.01
C GLY A 150 25.40 30.36 32.52
N GLY A 151 24.43 30.47 33.44
CA GLY A 151 23.19 31.19 33.13
C GLY A 151 22.04 31.10 34.13
N ARG A 152 22.31 31.23 35.43
CA ARG A 152 21.25 31.41 36.45
C ARG A 152 20.42 32.66 36.15
N GLY A 153 19.12 32.48 35.88
CA GLY A 153 18.12 33.53 35.74
C GLY A 153 16.91 33.25 36.63
N SER A 154 16.98 33.78 37.85
CA SER A 154 15.95 33.78 38.89
C SER A 154 14.82 34.76 38.55
N GLY A 155 13.56 34.37 38.81
CA GLY A 155 12.52 35.30 39.25
C GLY A 155 11.13 35.08 38.64
N GLY A 156 10.13 34.86 39.49
CA GLY A 156 8.76 35.28 39.17
C GLY A 156 7.63 34.36 39.65
N ASN A 157 7.39 34.38 40.96
CA ASN A 157 6.23 33.81 41.65
C ASN A 157 4.91 34.49 41.23
N SER A 158 3.80 33.77 41.09
CA SER A 158 2.46 34.25 41.51
C SER A 158 1.48 33.09 41.68
N ASP A 159 0.99 33.00 42.91
CA ASP A 159 0.01 32.08 43.46
C ASP A 159 -1.45 32.34 43.03
N ASN A 160 -2.28 31.36 43.41
CA ASN A 160 -3.75 31.33 43.58
C ASN A 160 -4.52 30.88 42.33
N GLY A 161 -5.26 29.78 42.30
CA GLY A 161 -5.89 28.99 43.37
C GLY A 161 -7.37 28.87 43.04
N ASP A 162 -7.91 27.65 43.00
CA ASP A 162 -9.28 27.39 43.48
C ASP A 162 -9.52 25.89 43.60
N GLU A 163 -9.84 25.46 44.83
CA GLU A 163 -10.33 24.15 45.19
C GLU A 163 -11.87 24.20 45.17
N GLY A 164 -12.50 23.20 44.56
CA GLY A 164 -13.96 23.05 44.58
C GLY A 164 -14.34 21.57 44.68
N GLU A 165 -14.53 21.11 45.92
CA GLU A 165 -15.13 19.83 46.28
C GLU A 165 -16.67 19.82 46.04
N ASP A 166 -17.17 18.75 45.40
CA ASP A 166 -18.38 17.92 45.68
C ASP A 166 -19.78 18.57 45.96
N PRO A 167 -20.93 17.84 45.99
CA PRO A 167 -21.18 16.40 45.75
C PRO A 167 -22.47 16.06 44.93
N ASN A 168 -22.70 14.75 44.74
CA ASN A 168 -24.00 14.04 44.76
C ASN A 168 -25.09 14.31 43.69
N THR A 169 -25.40 13.27 42.89
CA THR A 169 -26.78 12.88 42.50
C THR A 169 -26.74 11.45 41.93
N SER A 170 -27.06 10.40 42.70
CA SER A 170 -28.39 9.83 42.96
C SER A 170 -29.09 9.18 41.75
N GLY A 171 -29.18 7.84 41.80
CA GLY A 171 -30.45 7.12 41.63
C GLY A 171 -30.84 6.69 40.21
N GLY A 172 -30.92 5.37 39.99
CA GLY A 172 -31.54 4.83 38.77
C GLY A 172 -31.52 3.30 38.65
N GLN A 173 -31.99 2.58 39.67
CA GLN A 173 -32.43 1.18 39.50
C GLN A 173 -33.73 1.16 38.69
N SER A 174 -33.84 0.30 37.69
CA SER A 174 -35.12 -0.23 37.23
C SER A 174 -35.02 -1.73 36.97
N ASN A 175 -35.76 -2.48 37.79
CA ASN A 175 -36.19 -3.85 37.57
C ASN A 175 -37.57 -3.80 36.89
N SER A 176 -37.78 -4.64 35.88
CA SER A 176 -39.07 -5.20 35.44
C SER A 176 -38.74 -6.29 34.41
N ASP A 177 -38.76 -7.58 34.72
CA ASP A 177 -39.93 -8.46 34.90
C ASP A 177 -40.99 -8.32 33.79
N GLU A 178 -40.97 -9.27 32.84
CA GLU A 178 -42.10 -9.78 32.04
C GLU A 178 -41.58 -11.04 31.29
N ASN A 179 -41.73 -12.27 31.78
CA ASN A 179 -42.93 -13.09 31.96
C ASN A 179 -43.71 -13.34 30.65
N GLY A 180 -43.27 -14.33 29.88
CA GLY A 180 -43.96 -14.86 28.69
C GLY A 180 -44.19 -16.36 28.81
N ASN A 181 -45.40 -16.73 29.20
CA ASN A 181 -45.85 -18.05 29.57
C ASN A 181 -46.43 -18.79 28.35
N ASN A 182 -45.90 -19.99 28.08
CA ASN A 182 -46.60 -21.26 27.83
C ASN A 182 -48.02 -21.25 27.19
N THR A 183 -48.15 -21.85 26.00
CA THR A 183 -49.36 -22.61 25.59
C THR A 183 -48.99 -23.82 24.71
N ASN A 184 -49.06 -25.01 25.34
CA ASN A 184 -49.37 -26.32 24.76
C ASN A 184 -50.92 -26.49 24.71
N PRO A 185 -51.57 -27.61 24.29
CA PRO A 185 -51.23 -28.73 23.39
C PRO A 185 -52.35 -29.04 22.34
N ASN A 186 -52.16 -30.17 21.64
CA ASN A 186 -53.14 -31.11 21.04
C ASN A 186 -53.26 -31.07 19.50
N ASN A 187 -53.46 -32.16 18.78
CA ASN A 187 -53.44 -33.63 19.00
C ASN A 187 -53.78 -34.26 17.62
N GLU A 188 -53.55 -35.58 17.49
CA GLU A 188 -54.12 -36.55 16.52
C GLU A 188 -53.33 -36.75 15.21
N ASN A 189 -52.58 -37.85 15.10
CA ASN A 189 -52.99 -39.21 14.68
C ASN A 189 -53.51 -39.29 13.24
N SER A 190 -52.79 -39.99 12.36
CA SER A 190 -53.16 -41.35 11.91
C SER A 190 -52.30 -41.86 10.75
N ASP A 191 -52.01 -43.15 10.84
CA ASP A 191 -51.90 -44.13 9.76
C ASP A 191 -50.53 -44.56 9.21
N GLU A 192 -50.23 -45.79 9.61
CA GLU A 192 -49.25 -46.74 9.14
C GLU A 192 -49.45 -47.10 7.66
N THR A 193 -48.36 -47.28 6.92
CA THR A 193 -48.18 -48.46 6.05
C THR A 193 -46.69 -48.65 5.75
N PRO A 194 -46.16 -49.88 5.84
CA PRO A 194 -44.74 -50.14 5.63
C PRO A 194 -44.51 -50.40 4.15
N ASN A 195 -43.59 -49.65 3.52
CA ASN A 195 -43.04 -50.10 2.25
C ASN A 195 -41.52 -50.13 2.28
N ASN A 196 -41.06 -51.33 1.97
CA ASN A 196 -39.74 -51.88 2.10
C ASN A 196 -38.99 -51.67 0.78
N GLY A 197 -37.75 -51.19 0.84
CA GLY A 197 -36.78 -51.39 -0.24
C GLY A 197 -36.10 -50.14 -0.77
N ASN A 198 -34.79 -50.06 -0.50
CA ASN A 198 -33.78 -49.18 -1.07
C ASN A 198 -33.79 -47.71 -0.62
N GLU A 199 -33.42 -47.52 0.65
CA GLU A 199 -32.59 -46.38 1.04
C GLU A 199 -31.24 -46.49 0.32
N HIS A 200 -31.17 -45.89 -0.87
CA HIS A 200 -29.90 -45.32 -1.29
C HIS A 200 -29.74 -44.07 -0.44
N ASN A 201 -28.81 -44.09 0.53
CA ASN A 201 -28.39 -42.94 1.32
C ASN A 201 -27.93 -41.82 0.38
N GLN A 202 -28.88 -41.04 -0.13
CA GLN A 202 -28.69 -39.72 -0.69
C GLN A 202 -29.15 -38.77 0.42
N ASN A 203 -28.18 -38.32 1.22
CA ASN A 203 -28.21 -37.13 2.10
C ASN A 203 -27.27 -37.30 3.30
N ASP A 204 -26.10 -37.92 3.12
CA ASP A 204 -24.94 -37.43 3.88
C ASP A 204 -24.52 -36.13 3.17
N ASP A 205 -25.17 -35.06 3.63
CA ASP A 205 -24.86 -33.66 3.40
C ASP A 205 -23.33 -33.50 3.33
N CYS A 206 -22.83 -33.04 2.18
CA CYS A 206 -21.42 -33.07 1.75
C CYS A 206 -20.51 -32.09 2.54
N LEU A 207 -20.81 -31.85 3.82
CA LEU A 207 -20.23 -30.82 4.67
C LEU A 207 -18.95 -31.29 5.39
N LYS A 208 -18.44 -32.48 5.08
CA LYS A 208 -17.22 -33.03 5.67
C LYS A 208 -16.29 -33.52 4.57
N PRO A 209 -15.28 -32.74 4.18
CA PRO A 209 -14.32 -33.19 3.18
C PRO A 209 -13.63 -34.45 3.69
N GLY A 210 -13.82 -35.55 2.95
CA GLY A 210 -13.05 -36.77 3.18
C GLY A 210 -11.58 -36.57 2.80
N PRO A 211 -10.66 -37.41 3.30
CA PRO A 211 -9.23 -37.31 2.97
C PRO A 211 -8.91 -37.48 1.48
N ASN A 212 -9.88 -37.91 0.67
CA ASN A 212 -9.76 -38.07 -0.78
C ASN A 212 -10.36 -36.89 -1.59
N GLY A 213 -10.83 -35.83 -0.92
CA GLY A 213 -11.44 -34.68 -1.59
C GLY A 213 -12.85 -34.96 -2.11
N ASP A 214 -13.61 -35.86 -1.50
CA ASP A 214 -15.06 -35.92 -1.73
C ASP A 214 -15.67 -34.59 -1.26
N CYS A 215 -16.58 -33.98 -2.05
CA CYS A 215 -17.28 -32.70 -1.78
C CYS A 215 -16.55 -31.37 -2.10
N GLN A 216 -15.56 -31.37 -3.00
CA GLN A 216 -14.72 -30.18 -3.30
C GLN A 216 -15.49 -28.87 -3.55
N GLY A 217 -16.65 -28.92 -4.20
CA GLY A 217 -17.43 -27.73 -4.56
C GLY A 217 -18.31 -27.15 -3.44
N ASP A 218 -18.55 -27.90 -2.36
CA ASP A 218 -19.50 -27.53 -1.32
C ASP A 218 -18.83 -26.93 -0.08
N VAL A 219 -17.50 -27.04 0.01
CA VAL A 219 -16.72 -26.71 1.23
C VAL A 219 -15.71 -25.59 1.04
N THR A 220 -15.40 -25.22 -0.21
CA THR A 220 -14.44 -24.16 -0.53
C THR A 220 -14.72 -23.58 -1.91
N THR A 221 -14.14 -22.41 -2.19
CA THR A 221 -14.02 -21.88 -3.55
C THR A 221 -12.55 -21.59 -3.82
N ILE A 222 -12.15 -21.70 -5.09
CA ILE A 222 -10.78 -21.34 -5.47
C ILE A 222 -10.62 -19.84 -5.31
N ILE A 223 -9.65 -19.44 -4.50
CA ILE A 223 -9.19 -18.06 -4.45
C ILE A 223 -7.87 -18.05 -5.19
N LEU A 224 -7.81 -17.43 -6.36
CA LEU A 224 -6.51 -17.17 -6.97
C LEU A 224 -5.76 -16.24 -6.01
N PRO A 225 -4.50 -16.54 -5.63
CA PRO A 225 -3.66 -15.50 -5.06
C PRO A 225 -3.73 -14.36 -6.04
N VAL A 226 -4.09 -13.20 -5.52
CA VAL A 226 -4.14 -12.05 -6.38
C VAL A 226 -2.73 -11.86 -6.90
N ASP A 227 -2.59 -11.77 -8.22
CA ASP A 227 -1.34 -11.27 -8.74
C ASP A 227 -1.31 -9.82 -8.26
N ASP A 228 -0.58 -9.58 -7.17
CA ASP A 228 -0.52 -8.27 -6.53
C ASP A 228 -0.12 -7.21 -7.57
N GLU A 229 0.61 -7.56 -8.63
CA GLU A 229 0.88 -6.64 -9.74
C GLU A 229 -0.35 -6.33 -10.59
N GLU A 230 -1.18 -7.32 -10.93
CA GLU A 230 -2.38 -7.15 -11.77
C GLU A 230 -3.51 -6.43 -11.00
N GLU A 231 -3.71 -6.73 -9.72
CA GLU A 231 -4.68 -6.01 -8.89
C GLU A 231 -4.20 -4.60 -8.56
N ASN A 232 -2.94 -4.41 -8.16
CA ASN A 232 -2.42 -3.06 -7.97
C ASN A 232 -2.50 -2.27 -9.28
N LYS A 233 -2.21 -2.88 -10.42
CA LYS A 233 -2.43 -2.24 -11.72
C LYS A 233 -3.89 -1.82 -11.90
N ASN A 234 -4.84 -2.74 -11.71
CA ASN A 234 -6.26 -2.44 -11.90
C ASN A 234 -6.75 -1.37 -10.92
N LYS A 235 -6.26 -1.39 -9.68
CA LYS A 235 -6.54 -0.39 -8.64
C LYS A 235 -6.03 0.99 -9.04
N GLU A 236 -4.76 1.11 -9.44
CA GLU A 236 -4.17 2.40 -9.80
C GLU A 236 -4.70 2.94 -11.15
N CYS A 237 -4.98 2.09 -12.13
CA CYS A 237 -5.70 2.46 -13.34
C CYS A 237 -7.10 3.01 -13.01
N LYS A 238 -7.86 2.27 -12.20
CA LYS A 238 -9.22 2.64 -11.81
C LYS A 238 -9.26 3.96 -11.04
N LYS A 239 -8.28 4.19 -10.16
CA LYS A 239 -8.11 5.47 -9.45
C LYS A 239 -8.08 6.65 -10.42
N ILE A 240 -7.31 6.58 -11.50
CA ILE A 240 -7.26 7.65 -12.52
C ILE A 240 -8.58 7.75 -13.29
N THR A 241 -9.09 6.64 -13.82
CA THR A 241 -10.28 6.65 -14.70
C THR A 241 -11.53 7.08 -13.96
N ASP A 242 -11.75 6.58 -12.74
CA ASP A 242 -12.89 6.93 -11.90
C ASP A 242 -12.81 8.40 -11.46
N PHE A 243 -11.62 8.88 -11.09
CA PHE A 243 -11.42 10.27 -10.73
C PHE A 243 -11.82 11.21 -11.88
N LEU A 244 -11.32 10.96 -13.11
CA LEU A 244 -11.61 11.83 -14.26
C LEU A 244 -13.05 11.70 -14.76
N ALA A 245 -13.65 10.52 -14.67
CA ALA A 245 -15.08 10.32 -14.97
C ALA A 245 -15.97 11.13 -14.02
N ASN A 246 -15.61 11.17 -12.74
CA ASN A 246 -16.34 11.93 -11.71
C ASN A 246 -16.01 13.43 -11.70
N ASN A 247 -14.89 13.84 -12.31
CA ASN A 247 -14.42 15.23 -12.33
C ASN A 247 -14.20 15.76 -13.76
N PRO A 248 -15.24 15.83 -14.61
CA PRO A 248 -15.10 16.24 -16.01
C PRO A 248 -14.56 17.67 -16.18
N ASN A 249 -14.87 18.58 -15.25
CA ASN A 249 -14.31 19.93 -15.25
C ASN A 249 -12.79 19.94 -14.99
N PHE A 250 -12.30 19.02 -14.14
CA PHE A 250 -10.87 18.90 -13.87
C PHE A 250 -10.16 18.30 -15.09
N LYS A 251 -10.76 17.31 -15.73
CA LYS A 251 -10.29 16.80 -17.03
C LYS A 251 -10.17 17.89 -18.09
N GLN A 252 -11.17 18.76 -18.21
CA GLN A 252 -11.09 19.90 -19.12
C GLN A 252 -9.93 20.84 -18.75
N LYS A 253 -9.68 21.04 -17.44
CA LYS A 253 -8.54 21.84 -16.98
C LYS A 253 -7.19 21.23 -17.34
N LEU A 254 -7.06 19.90 -17.34
CA LEU A 254 -5.86 19.21 -17.85
C LEU A 254 -5.61 19.53 -19.33
N VAL A 255 -6.66 19.44 -20.15
CA VAL A 255 -6.61 19.82 -21.57
C VAL A 255 -6.20 21.29 -21.71
N ASP A 256 -6.78 22.19 -20.92
CA ASP A 256 -6.46 23.61 -20.96
C ASP A 256 -4.98 23.87 -20.59
N LEU A 257 -4.45 23.20 -19.56
CA LEU A 257 -3.03 23.29 -19.16
C LEU A 257 -2.08 22.81 -20.27
N SER A 258 -2.51 21.80 -21.05
CA SER A 258 -1.76 21.27 -22.20
C SER A 258 -1.87 22.12 -23.47
N SER A 259 -2.66 23.21 -23.46
CA SER A 259 -2.81 24.07 -24.61
C SER A 259 -1.52 24.85 -24.93
N ASP A 260 -1.31 25.14 -26.22
CA ASP A 260 -0.16 25.94 -26.66
C ASP A 260 -0.06 27.31 -25.96
N ALA A 261 -1.19 27.92 -25.62
CA ALA A 261 -1.22 29.20 -24.92
C ALA A 261 -0.58 29.11 -23.53
N ASN A 262 -0.83 28.03 -22.79
CA ASN A 262 -0.26 27.83 -21.45
C ASN A 262 1.16 27.25 -21.51
N LEU A 263 1.45 26.37 -22.47
CA LEU A 263 2.79 25.78 -22.62
C LEU A 263 3.83 26.75 -23.20
N SER A 264 3.40 27.86 -23.80
CA SER A 264 4.29 28.90 -24.34
C SER A 264 4.57 30.05 -23.36
N LEU A 265 4.09 29.93 -22.11
CA LEU A 265 4.40 30.88 -21.05
C LEU A 265 5.86 30.74 -20.57
N THR A 266 6.33 31.73 -19.82
CA THR A 266 7.64 31.70 -19.16
C THR A 266 7.56 31.26 -17.70
N TYR A 267 6.40 30.78 -17.26
CA TYR A 267 6.10 30.29 -15.93
C TYR A 267 5.02 29.21 -16.00
N GLU A 268 5.05 28.30 -15.04
CA GLU A 268 4.15 27.17 -14.89
C GLU A 268 2.76 27.62 -14.48
N LYS A 269 1.78 26.83 -14.88
CA LYS A 269 0.42 26.87 -14.36
C LYS A 269 0.06 25.50 -13.82
N GLY A 270 -0.85 25.50 -12.85
CA GLY A 270 -1.37 24.29 -12.26
C GLY A 270 -2.82 24.41 -11.84
N ALA A 271 -3.37 23.28 -11.47
CA ALA A 271 -4.74 23.14 -11.00
C ALA A 271 -4.80 22.05 -9.92
N GLY A 272 -5.52 22.31 -8.83
CA GLY A 272 -5.75 21.36 -7.75
C GLY A 272 -7.23 21.07 -7.57
N LYS A 273 -7.58 19.79 -7.45
CA LYS A 273 -8.90 19.36 -6.99
C LYS A 273 -8.83 19.08 -5.50
N ILE A 274 -9.56 19.88 -4.71
CA ILE A 274 -9.61 19.74 -3.25
C ILE A 274 -10.80 18.83 -2.89
N GLU A 275 -10.56 17.92 -1.94
CA GLU A 275 -11.55 17.01 -1.38
C GLU A 275 -12.78 17.77 -0.88
N ASN A 276 -13.97 17.26 -1.18
CA ASN A 276 -15.26 17.87 -0.81
C ASN A 276 -15.52 19.29 -1.37
N GLN A 277 -14.70 19.78 -2.30
CA GLN A 277 -14.92 21.06 -2.97
C GLN A 277 -15.24 20.85 -4.45
N THR A 278 -16.27 21.54 -4.96
CA THR A 278 -16.63 21.50 -6.38
C THR A 278 -15.71 22.34 -7.25
N ASN A 279 -15.10 23.38 -6.67
CA ASN A 279 -14.26 24.32 -7.40
C ASN A 279 -12.85 23.77 -7.56
N ILE A 280 -12.29 24.00 -8.74
CA ILE A 280 -10.88 23.73 -9.03
C ILE A 280 -10.08 24.94 -8.60
N LYS A 281 -9.00 24.71 -7.86
CA LYS A 281 -8.08 25.76 -7.44
C LYS A 281 -6.98 25.94 -8.45
N ASP A 282 -6.88 27.13 -9.02
CA ASP A 282 -5.80 27.46 -9.96
C ASP A 282 -4.53 27.87 -9.22
N TYR A 283 -3.38 27.43 -9.74
CA TYR A 283 -2.06 27.84 -9.33
C TYR A 283 -1.32 28.43 -10.53
N GLU A 284 -0.51 29.46 -10.28
CA GLU A 284 0.34 30.04 -11.31
C GLU A 284 1.65 30.50 -10.70
N GLY A 285 2.73 30.25 -11.44
CA GLY A 285 4.00 30.91 -11.21
C GLY A 285 3.97 32.36 -11.70
N SER A 286 5.15 32.95 -11.77
CA SER A 286 5.37 34.30 -12.29
C SER A 286 6.69 34.34 -13.06
N ASN A 287 6.92 35.42 -13.81
CA ASN A 287 8.20 35.58 -14.52
C ASN A 287 9.43 35.63 -13.60
N THR A 288 9.25 35.96 -12.31
CA THR A 288 10.34 35.99 -11.32
C THR A 288 10.50 34.64 -10.62
N TYR A 289 9.39 33.94 -10.41
CA TYR A 289 9.32 32.64 -9.76
C TYR A 289 8.49 31.71 -10.66
N PRO A 290 9.13 31.06 -11.65
CA PRO A 290 8.40 30.38 -12.72
C PRO A 290 7.65 29.14 -12.24
N GLU A 291 8.01 28.57 -11.09
CA GLU A 291 7.37 27.39 -10.51
C GLU A 291 6.03 27.74 -9.86
N ILE A 292 5.08 26.81 -9.87
CA ILE A 292 3.85 26.98 -9.10
C ILE A 292 4.10 26.80 -7.59
N SER A 293 3.35 27.53 -6.77
CA SER A 293 3.32 27.32 -5.31
C SER A 293 1.94 26.83 -4.88
N VAL A 294 1.90 25.63 -4.32
CA VAL A 294 0.66 25.01 -3.84
C VAL A 294 0.39 25.47 -2.41
N THR A 295 -0.60 26.36 -2.26
CA THR A 295 -1.08 26.82 -0.94
C THR A 295 -2.46 26.25 -0.68
N LEU A 296 -2.66 25.57 0.46
CA LEU A 296 -3.90 24.91 0.83
C LEU A 296 -4.43 25.43 2.19
N GLY A 297 -5.75 25.57 2.35
CA GLY A 297 -6.35 25.94 3.64
C GLY A 297 -6.18 24.83 4.68
N ASN A 298 -6.07 25.13 5.97
CA ASN A 298 -5.58 24.21 7.01
C ASN A 298 -6.17 22.77 7.01
N SER A 299 -7.43 22.60 6.62
CA SER A 299 -8.11 21.30 6.55
C SER A 299 -8.24 20.72 5.13
N ASP A 300 -7.80 21.47 4.11
CA ASP A 300 -7.91 21.05 2.71
C ASP A 300 -6.94 19.89 2.43
N LYS A 301 -7.46 18.87 1.76
CA LYS A 301 -6.70 17.78 1.15
C LYS A 301 -6.86 17.78 -0.36
N LEU A 302 -5.80 17.52 -1.11
CA LEU A 302 -5.86 17.37 -2.56
C LEU A 302 -6.24 15.94 -2.93
N GLU A 303 -7.24 15.81 -3.80
CA GLU A 303 -7.55 14.58 -4.55
C GLU A 303 -6.68 14.50 -5.82
N ALA A 304 -6.38 15.64 -6.43
CA ALA A 304 -5.46 15.69 -7.57
C ALA A 304 -4.72 17.03 -7.67
N LEU A 305 -3.52 16.98 -8.22
CA LEU A 305 -2.71 18.14 -8.59
C LEU A 305 -2.24 17.99 -10.03
N ALA A 306 -2.37 19.03 -10.83
CA ALA A 306 -1.85 19.09 -12.18
C ALA A 306 -0.96 20.32 -12.34
N HIS A 307 0.11 20.20 -13.09
CA HIS A 307 0.90 21.35 -13.54
C HIS A 307 1.45 21.14 -14.94
N ASN A 308 2.00 22.20 -15.50
CA ASN A 308 2.68 22.14 -16.78
C ASN A 308 4.15 22.54 -16.67
N HIS A 309 4.96 22.01 -17.58
CA HIS A 309 6.34 22.41 -17.82
C HIS A 309 6.41 23.19 -19.14
N PRO A 310 6.31 24.53 -19.10
CA PRO A 310 6.36 25.34 -20.31
C PRO A 310 7.80 25.53 -20.78
N THR A 311 8.01 26.26 -21.87
CA THR A 311 9.36 26.66 -22.33
C THR A 311 9.96 27.71 -21.41
N THR A 312 10.64 27.28 -20.36
CA THR A 312 11.45 28.16 -19.52
C THR A 312 12.93 28.03 -19.85
N THR A 313 13.70 29.04 -19.45
CA THR A 313 15.15 28.96 -19.28
C THR A 313 15.42 28.97 -17.78
N PRO A 314 16.09 27.94 -17.20
CA PRO A 314 16.65 26.76 -17.87
C PRO A 314 15.58 25.87 -18.49
N LEU A 315 15.96 25.08 -19.52
CA LEU A 315 15.06 24.19 -20.24
C LEU A 315 14.31 23.27 -19.26
N SER A 316 13.00 23.14 -19.45
CA SER A 316 12.15 22.28 -18.63
C SER A 316 12.35 20.81 -18.94
N LEU A 317 12.10 19.95 -17.95
CA LEU A 317 12.17 18.49 -18.09
C LEU A 317 10.93 17.97 -18.81
N SER A 318 11.11 16.92 -19.62
CA SER A 318 10.03 16.20 -20.29
C SER A 318 9.28 15.25 -19.35
N THR A 319 9.73 15.06 -18.10
CA THR A 319 9.15 14.20 -17.06
C THR A 319 8.95 15.00 -15.76
N PHE A 320 8.40 14.36 -14.71
CA PHE A 320 8.37 14.95 -13.37
C PHE A 320 9.78 15.26 -12.88
N SER A 321 9.93 16.43 -12.25
CA SER A 321 11.17 16.88 -11.66
C SER A 321 11.35 16.34 -10.23
N PRO A 322 12.58 16.34 -9.68
CA PRO A 322 12.78 16.03 -8.26
C PRO A 322 12.02 17.00 -7.34
N SER A 323 11.87 18.27 -7.73
CA SER A 323 11.10 19.24 -6.96
C SER A 323 9.61 18.86 -6.89
N ASP A 324 9.05 18.32 -7.97
CA ASP A 324 7.66 17.86 -8.02
C ASP A 324 7.45 16.70 -7.03
N LEU A 325 8.33 15.70 -7.08
CA LEU A 325 8.27 14.54 -6.19
C LEU A 325 8.44 14.94 -4.72
N ILE A 326 9.39 15.84 -4.42
CA ILE A 326 9.60 16.38 -3.07
C ILE A 326 8.38 17.16 -2.59
N ALA A 327 7.75 17.96 -3.45
CA ALA A 327 6.55 18.72 -3.11
C ALA A 327 5.38 17.78 -2.76
N ILE A 328 5.17 16.72 -3.55
CA ILE A 328 4.18 15.68 -3.26
C ILE A 328 4.47 15.02 -1.92
N ALA A 329 5.72 14.61 -1.65
CA ALA A 329 6.11 13.99 -0.38
C ALA A 329 5.87 14.92 0.83
N LYS A 330 6.12 16.23 0.69
CA LYS A 330 5.78 17.21 1.74
C LYS A 330 4.28 17.22 2.02
N LEU A 331 3.44 17.19 0.97
CA LEU A 331 1.99 17.15 1.13
C LEU A 331 1.52 15.85 1.81
N ILE A 332 2.13 14.70 1.51
CA ILE A 332 1.83 13.44 2.23
C ILE A 332 2.17 13.57 3.71
N ARG A 333 3.39 14.02 4.04
CA ARG A 333 3.85 14.16 5.44
C ARG A 333 2.91 15.06 6.24
N GLU A 334 2.42 16.11 5.61
CA GLU A 334 1.51 17.09 6.21
C GLU A 334 0.04 16.65 6.18
N ASN A 335 -0.25 15.42 5.71
CA ASN A 335 -1.60 14.86 5.56
C ASN A 335 -2.52 15.77 4.71
N ARG A 336 -1.99 16.32 3.61
CA ARG A 336 -2.62 17.29 2.72
C ARG A 336 -3.02 16.72 1.36
N ILE A 337 -2.95 15.42 1.19
CA ILE A 337 -3.52 14.70 0.04
C ILE A 337 -4.39 13.54 0.53
N THR A 338 -5.28 13.05 -0.33
CA THR A 338 -6.07 11.85 -0.08
C THR A 338 -5.27 10.58 -0.42
N ASP A 339 -5.72 9.42 0.06
CA ASP A 339 -5.10 8.13 -0.30
C ASP A 339 -5.21 7.86 -1.81
N ASP A 340 -6.30 8.35 -2.42
CA ASP A 340 -6.54 8.29 -3.87
C ASP A 340 -5.94 9.47 -4.65
N PHE A 341 -4.88 10.11 -4.13
CA PHE A 341 -4.23 11.24 -4.82
C PHE A 341 -3.61 10.87 -6.17
N ILE A 342 -3.77 11.77 -7.15
CA ILE A 342 -3.16 11.67 -8.49
C ILE A 342 -2.43 12.99 -8.85
N ALA A 343 -1.20 12.88 -9.34
CA ALA A 343 -0.47 14.02 -9.91
C ALA A 343 -0.46 13.93 -11.45
N PHE A 344 -0.73 15.04 -12.15
CA PHE A 344 -0.68 15.12 -13.61
C PHE A 344 0.38 16.12 -14.06
N LEU A 345 1.06 15.79 -15.15
CA LEU A 345 2.04 16.65 -15.79
C LEU A 345 1.78 16.73 -17.29
N THR A 346 1.89 17.93 -17.86
CA THR A 346 1.96 18.15 -19.30
C THR A 346 3.14 19.04 -19.63
N THR A 347 3.85 18.75 -20.72
CA THR A 347 5.10 19.48 -21.04
C THR A 347 5.04 20.10 -22.43
N LYS A 348 5.80 21.18 -22.66
CA LYS A 348 5.93 21.78 -24.01
C LYS A 348 6.67 20.86 -24.98
N GLN A 349 7.41 19.88 -24.46
CA GLN A 349 8.05 18.81 -25.21
C GLN A 349 7.04 17.81 -25.79
N GLY A 350 5.76 17.90 -25.40
CA GLY A 350 4.68 17.08 -25.96
C GLY A 350 4.40 15.80 -25.18
N THR A 351 4.96 15.65 -23.99
CA THR A 351 4.66 14.52 -23.09
C THR A 351 3.52 14.87 -22.13
N GLN A 352 2.71 13.87 -21.78
CA GLN A 352 1.68 13.97 -20.74
C GLN A 352 1.73 12.72 -19.86
N TYR A 353 1.78 12.94 -18.55
CA TYR A 353 1.91 11.86 -17.58
C TYR A 353 0.94 12.02 -16.42
N ALA A 354 0.65 10.89 -15.76
CA ALA A 354 0.06 10.85 -14.44
C ALA A 354 0.92 9.99 -13.51
N ILE A 355 1.04 10.40 -12.24
CA ILE A 355 1.62 9.59 -11.16
C ILE A 355 0.53 9.25 -10.16
N THR A 356 0.53 8.01 -9.71
CA THR A 356 -0.21 7.58 -8.53
C THR A 356 0.75 7.00 -7.49
N ILE A 357 0.39 7.10 -6.22
CA ILE A 357 1.19 6.62 -5.10
C ILE A 357 0.52 5.35 -4.58
N SER A 358 1.17 4.21 -4.75
CA SER A 358 0.66 2.90 -4.28
C SER A 358 1.15 2.57 -2.88
N ASP A 359 2.29 3.14 -2.46
CA ASP A 359 2.85 2.98 -1.11
C ASP A 359 3.40 4.32 -0.63
N SER A 360 2.58 5.06 0.13
CA SER A 360 2.92 6.38 0.65
C SER A 360 4.04 6.34 1.68
N THR A 361 4.21 5.23 2.39
CA THR A 361 5.31 5.03 3.34
C THR A 361 6.63 4.93 2.59
N LYS A 362 6.75 4.05 1.58
CA LYS A 362 7.98 3.98 0.75
C LYS A 362 8.29 5.30 0.06
N PHE A 363 7.25 5.98 -0.44
CA PHE A 363 7.43 7.27 -1.11
C PHE A 363 7.99 8.33 -0.15
N LEU A 364 7.43 8.42 1.06
CA LEU A 364 7.92 9.30 2.11
C LEU A 364 9.32 8.94 2.58
N ASP A 365 9.60 7.65 2.78
CA ASP A 365 10.88 7.16 3.26
C ASP A 365 12.00 7.49 2.28
N PHE A 366 11.75 7.32 0.98
CA PHE A 366 12.69 7.69 -0.07
C PHE A 366 13.04 9.19 -0.04
N LEU A 367 12.05 10.07 0.15
CA LEU A 367 12.20 11.52 0.09
C LEU A 367 12.37 12.19 1.47
N PHE A 368 12.43 11.42 2.55
CA PHE A 368 12.35 11.90 3.92
C PHE A 368 13.38 12.98 4.24
N TYR A 369 14.61 12.89 3.74
CA TYR A 369 15.62 13.91 4.03
C TYR A 369 15.37 15.25 3.29
N LYS A 370 14.59 15.24 2.19
CA LYS A 370 14.28 16.43 1.37
C LYS A 370 13.04 17.20 1.79
N ILE A 371 12.18 16.60 2.61
CA ILE A 371 10.92 17.23 3.02
C ILE A 371 11.09 18.19 4.21
N PHE A 372 12.25 18.20 4.88
CA PHE A 372 12.60 19.15 5.94
C PHE A 372 13.24 20.44 5.38
N ASN A 373 13.31 21.47 6.22
CA ASN A 373 13.86 22.76 5.82
C ASN A 373 15.37 22.62 5.53
N PRO A 374 15.84 23.02 4.34
CA PRO A 374 17.23 22.85 3.97
C PRO A 374 18.20 23.71 4.80
N ASN A 375 17.71 24.76 5.47
CA ASN A 375 18.55 25.67 6.26
C ASN A 375 18.89 25.13 7.66
N THR A 376 18.00 24.31 8.21
CA THR A 376 18.13 23.67 9.54
C THR A 376 18.58 22.21 9.40
N GLY A 377 18.25 21.57 8.29
CA GLY A 377 18.64 20.21 7.98
C GLY A 377 18.11 19.22 9.02
N ILE A 378 19.01 18.43 9.60
CA ILE A 378 18.68 17.42 10.60
C ILE A 378 18.13 18.01 11.91
N LEU A 379 18.36 19.29 12.19
CA LEU A 379 17.88 19.93 13.42
C LEU A 379 16.35 20.04 13.49
N ASP A 380 15.65 20.01 12.34
CA ASP A 380 14.19 19.99 12.27
C ASP A 380 13.59 18.57 12.29
N VAL A 381 14.45 17.55 12.38
CA VAL A 381 14.05 16.15 12.42
C VAL A 381 14.03 15.68 13.87
N PRO A 382 12.94 15.07 14.37
CA PRO A 382 12.93 14.45 15.70
C PRO A 382 14.11 13.47 15.85
N PRO A 383 14.80 13.42 17.00
CA PRO A 383 15.93 12.52 17.20
C PRO A 383 15.62 11.04 16.90
N SER A 384 14.38 10.60 17.13
CA SER A 384 13.91 9.24 16.79
C SER A 384 14.00 8.91 15.30
N ASP A 385 13.97 9.93 14.43
CA ASP A 385 13.89 9.78 12.98
C ASP A 385 15.21 10.12 12.28
N HIS A 386 16.29 10.39 13.04
CA HIS A 386 17.60 10.73 12.47
C HIS A 386 18.16 9.61 11.61
N GLN A 387 18.00 8.35 12.01
CA GLN A 387 18.42 7.20 11.21
C GLN A 387 17.69 7.19 9.86
N LYS A 388 16.37 7.39 9.87
CA LYS A 388 15.54 7.47 8.66
C LYS A 388 15.96 8.61 7.73
N TYR A 389 16.32 9.77 8.29
CA TYR A 389 16.87 10.90 7.53
C TYR A 389 18.17 10.54 6.81
N TRP A 390 19.11 9.89 7.48
CA TRP A 390 20.38 9.48 6.86
C TRP A 390 20.17 8.39 5.81
N SER A 391 19.38 7.35 6.10
CA SER A 391 19.05 6.30 5.14
C SER A 391 18.40 6.87 3.87
N SER A 392 17.45 7.80 4.01
CA SER A 392 16.84 8.51 2.89
C SER A 392 17.87 9.32 2.09
N LYS A 393 18.77 10.03 2.78
CA LYS A 393 19.81 10.84 2.12
C LYS A 393 20.79 9.98 1.33
N ASP A 394 21.23 8.88 1.90
CA ASP A 394 22.19 7.96 1.28
C ASP A 394 21.59 7.25 0.06
N LEU A 395 20.28 6.98 0.09
CA LEU A 395 19.55 6.41 -1.04
C LEU A 395 19.31 7.45 -2.16
N PHE A 396 18.76 8.61 -1.84
CA PHE A 396 18.34 9.58 -2.87
C PHE A 396 19.51 10.38 -3.45
N THR A 397 20.54 10.74 -2.68
CA THR A 397 21.61 11.63 -3.18
C THR A 397 22.37 11.07 -4.38
N PRO A 398 22.79 9.79 -4.40
CA PRO A 398 23.42 9.18 -5.57
C PRO A 398 22.49 9.17 -6.79
N LEU A 399 21.21 8.84 -6.61
CA LEU A 399 20.22 8.82 -7.67
C LEU A 399 19.97 10.22 -8.25
N TYR A 400 19.81 11.23 -7.40
CA TYR A 400 19.68 12.63 -7.85
C TYR A 400 20.90 13.08 -8.66
N LYS A 401 22.12 12.76 -8.21
CA LYS A 401 23.35 13.06 -8.95
C LYS A 401 23.39 12.38 -10.32
N LYS A 402 23.03 11.10 -10.36
CA LYS A 402 23.02 10.29 -11.59
C LYS A 402 21.98 10.78 -12.60
N TYR A 403 20.77 11.08 -12.13
CA TYR A 403 19.62 11.28 -13.02
C TYR A 403 19.29 12.75 -13.29
N PHE A 404 19.51 13.68 -12.35
CA PHE A 404 18.96 15.03 -12.45
C PHE A 404 19.96 16.18 -12.20
N ASN A 405 21.05 15.95 -11.47
CA ASN A 405 21.96 17.04 -11.11
C ASN A 405 22.81 17.50 -12.32
N PRO A 406 22.65 18.74 -12.81
CA PRO A 406 23.39 19.27 -13.96
C PRO A 406 24.91 19.28 -13.76
N ASP A 407 25.40 19.36 -12.52
CA ASP A 407 26.83 19.37 -12.20
C ASP A 407 27.51 18.01 -12.45
N PHE A 408 26.74 16.94 -12.63
CA PHE A 408 27.23 15.56 -12.76
C PHE A 408 26.90 14.93 -14.12
N ASN A 409 26.61 15.74 -15.15
CA ASN A 409 26.16 15.26 -16.47
C ASN A 409 24.99 14.27 -16.33
N PRO A 410 23.83 14.76 -15.87
CA PRO A 410 22.72 13.91 -15.48
C PRO A 410 22.14 13.19 -16.68
N LYS A 411 21.53 12.04 -16.46
CA LYS A 411 20.91 11.26 -17.54
C LYS A 411 19.64 11.89 -18.11
N ILE A 412 18.86 12.58 -17.28
CA ILE A 412 17.64 13.29 -17.68
C ILE A 412 17.97 14.78 -17.75
N LYS A 413 17.63 15.42 -18.87
CA LYS A 413 18.02 16.82 -19.12
C LYS A 413 16.85 17.63 -19.65
N GLY A 414 16.89 18.93 -19.37
CA GLY A 414 16.00 19.86 -20.04
C GLY A 414 16.28 19.85 -21.54
N THR A 415 15.26 19.55 -22.34
CA THR A 415 15.37 19.47 -23.80
C THR A 415 14.62 20.62 -24.46
N ASN A 416 15.23 21.21 -25.50
CA ASN A 416 14.60 22.24 -26.31
C ASN A 416 13.41 21.62 -27.06
N PRO A 417 12.17 22.09 -26.87
CA PRO A 417 11.01 21.49 -27.55
C PRO A 417 11.01 21.71 -29.07
N ASN A 418 11.86 22.59 -29.60
CA ASN A 418 12.06 22.78 -31.04
C ASN A 418 13.22 21.94 -31.60
N ASP A 419 13.80 21.04 -30.80
CA ASP A 419 14.83 20.13 -31.26
C ASP A 419 14.26 19.13 -32.28
N SER A 420 14.94 18.93 -33.40
CA SER A 420 14.49 18.00 -34.44
C SER A 420 14.42 16.54 -33.96
N GLU A 421 15.13 16.21 -32.88
CA GLU A 421 15.18 14.90 -32.26
C GLU A 421 14.34 14.84 -30.97
N ILE A 422 13.42 15.78 -30.74
CA ILE A 422 12.67 15.89 -29.48
C ILE A 422 11.94 14.59 -29.09
N ILE A 423 11.41 13.84 -30.07
CA ILE A 423 10.72 12.57 -29.82
C ILE A 423 11.69 11.54 -29.23
N GLU A 424 12.87 11.39 -29.83
CA GLU A 424 13.91 10.46 -29.36
C GLU A 424 14.45 10.86 -27.99
N LYS A 425 14.66 12.17 -27.78
CA LYS A 425 15.13 12.72 -26.50
C LYS A 425 14.11 12.52 -25.38
N ASN A 426 12.83 12.74 -25.66
CA ASN A 426 11.75 12.47 -24.70
C ASN A 426 11.66 10.98 -24.35
N GLU A 427 11.78 10.09 -25.34
CA GLU A 427 11.77 8.64 -25.06
C GLU A 427 12.98 8.23 -24.22
N ASN A 428 14.16 8.81 -24.47
CA ASN A 428 15.35 8.59 -23.64
C ASN A 428 15.18 9.14 -22.22
N ASP A 429 14.66 10.36 -22.06
CA ASP A 429 14.36 10.94 -20.74
C ASP A 429 13.34 10.08 -19.98
N LEU A 430 12.29 9.60 -20.66
CA LEU A 430 11.29 8.69 -20.09
C LEU A 430 11.95 7.38 -19.63
N LYS A 431 12.75 6.73 -20.47
CA LYS A 431 13.47 5.50 -20.13
C LYS A 431 14.35 5.69 -18.90
N GLU A 432 15.09 6.80 -18.83
CA GLU A 432 15.95 7.08 -17.68
C GLU A 432 15.17 7.50 -16.44
N PHE A 433 13.99 8.10 -16.58
CA PHE A 433 13.06 8.33 -15.47
C PHE A 433 12.50 7.02 -14.93
N LEU A 434 12.17 6.06 -15.78
CA LEU A 434 11.76 4.72 -15.34
C LEU A 434 12.92 3.96 -14.67
N ASN A 435 14.16 4.09 -15.16
CA ASN A 435 15.32 3.52 -14.45
C ASN A 435 15.48 4.14 -13.06
N PHE A 436 15.26 5.45 -12.93
CA PHE A 436 15.24 6.13 -11.64
C PHE A 436 14.15 5.58 -10.73
N MET A 437 12.94 5.35 -11.24
CA MET A 437 11.83 4.78 -10.48
C MET A 437 12.15 3.37 -9.95
N ASP A 438 12.66 2.50 -10.82
CA ASP A 438 13.01 1.12 -10.46
C ASP A 438 14.16 1.08 -9.43
N GLU A 439 15.20 1.90 -9.61
CA GLU A 439 16.32 1.99 -8.65
C GLU A 439 15.90 2.63 -7.32
N ALA A 440 14.97 3.59 -7.34
CA ALA A 440 14.47 4.23 -6.14
C ALA A 440 13.51 3.34 -5.35
N ASN A 441 12.75 2.47 -6.04
CA ASN A 441 11.70 1.62 -5.46
C ASN A 441 10.79 2.40 -4.48
N ALA A 442 10.38 3.59 -4.88
CA ALA A 442 9.75 4.56 -3.98
C ALA A 442 8.22 4.46 -3.93
N GLY A 443 7.61 3.36 -4.38
CA GLY A 443 6.18 3.12 -4.15
C GLY A 443 5.22 3.99 -4.97
N PHE A 444 5.59 4.39 -6.19
CA PHE A 444 4.72 5.13 -7.09
C PHE A 444 4.72 4.55 -8.51
N ASN A 445 3.65 4.82 -9.25
CA ASN A 445 3.43 4.34 -10.61
C ASN A 445 3.40 5.53 -11.58
N LEU A 446 3.81 5.29 -12.84
CA LEU A 446 3.77 6.28 -13.91
C LEU A 446 2.86 5.80 -15.03
N PHE A 447 2.05 6.72 -15.55
CA PHE A 447 1.15 6.48 -16.67
C PHE A 447 1.39 7.51 -17.76
N GLU A 448 1.47 7.07 -19.01
CA GLU A 448 1.42 7.93 -20.20
C GLU A 448 -0.04 8.14 -20.60
N THR A 449 -0.36 9.34 -21.08
CA THR A 449 -1.70 9.68 -21.57
C THR A 449 -1.64 10.46 -22.87
N ASP A 450 -2.71 10.40 -23.65
CA ASP A 450 -2.93 11.33 -24.75
C ASP A 450 -3.24 12.76 -24.26
N ASN A 451 -3.19 13.72 -25.19
CA ASN A 451 -3.47 15.13 -24.93
C ASN A 451 -4.94 15.45 -24.58
N THR A 452 -5.83 14.45 -24.66
CA THR A 452 -7.24 14.56 -24.27
C THR A 452 -7.53 13.93 -22.91
N PHE A 453 -6.52 13.31 -22.27
CA PHE A 453 -6.65 12.61 -21.01
C PHE A 453 -7.75 11.54 -21.05
N ASN A 454 -7.87 10.83 -22.18
CA ASN A 454 -8.86 9.77 -22.40
C ASN A 454 -8.28 8.38 -22.21
N THR A 455 -7.01 8.18 -22.56
CA THR A 455 -6.31 6.90 -22.50
C THR A 455 -5.17 7.01 -21.50
N PHE A 456 -4.98 5.98 -20.68
CA PHE A 456 -3.87 5.91 -19.72
C PHE A 456 -3.18 4.57 -19.87
N THR A 457 -1.86 4.60 -20.05
CA THR A 457 -1.05 3.40 -20.21
C THR A 457 0.00 3.36 -19.13
N LYS A 458 -0.03 2.33 -18.28
CA LYS A 458 1.01 2.13 -17.26
C LYS A 458 2.37 1.91 -17.95
N LEU A 459 3.38 2.61 -17.46
CA LEU A 459 4.75 2.54 -17.94
C LEU A 459 5.61 1.77 -16.95
N LYS A 460 6.48 0.90 -17.46
CA LYS A 460 7.52 0.21 -16.68
C LYS A 460 8.71 -0.12 -17.55
N LEU A 461 9.80 -0.62 -16.93
CA LEU A 461 10.89 -1.22 -17.69
C LEU A 461 10.71 -2.71 -17.82
N LYS A 462 11.04 -3.23 -19.00
CA LYS A 462 11.20 -4.66 -19.25
C LYS A 462 12.44 -4.88 -20.09
N ASN A 463 13.37 -5.65 -19.53
CA ASN A 463 14.68 -5.89 -20.15
C ASN A 463 15.45 -4.60 -20.49
N GLY A 464 15.30 -3.57 -19.66
CA GLY A 464 15.95 -2.27 -19.86
C GLY A 464 15.37 -1.42 -20.99
N GLU A 465 14.19 -1.76 -21.50
CA GLU A 465 13.44 -0.94 -22.46
C GLU A 465 12.08 -0.53 -21.88
N THR A 466 11.57 0.61 -22.33
CA THR A 466 10.24 1.11 -21.96
C THR A 466 9.16 0.13 -22.44
N GLU A 467 8.41 -0.43 -21.51
CA GLU A 467 7.20 -1.21 -21.79
C GLU A 467 5.97 -0.34 -21.51
N ARG A 468 5.10 -0.26 -22.52
CA ARG A 468 3.77 0.34 -22.45
C ARG A 468 2.78 -0.81 -22.33
N GLU A 469 2.10 -0.89 -21.20
CA GLU A 469 1.10 -1.95 -20.99
C GLU A 469 -0.17 -1.72 -21.82
N THR A 470 -1.14 -2.62 -21.71
CA THR A 470 -2.49 -2.37 -22.24
C THR A 470 -3.10 -1.14 -21.56
N PRO A 471 -3.70 -0.20 -22.32
CA PRO A 471 -4.38 0.96 -21.76
C PRO A 471 -5.45 0.57 -20.72
N CYS A 472 -5.66 1.43 -19.74
CA CYS A 472 -6.58 1.24 -18.63
C CYS A 472 -8.08 1.25 -19.04
N ASN A 473 -8.42 1.65 -20.26
CA ASN A 473 -9.78 1.99 -20.70
C ASN A 473 -10.33 1.16 -21.85
#